data_AF-A0A942NRT6-F1
#
_entry.id   AF-A0A942NRT6-F1
#
_cell.length_a   1.000
_cell.length_b   1.000
_cell.length_c   1.000
_cell.angle_alpha   90.00
_cell.angle_beta   90.00
_cell.angle_gamma   90.00
#
_symmetry.space_group_name_H-M   'P 1'
#
loop_
_entity.id
_entity.type
_entity.pdbx_description
1 polymer ?
#
loop_
_entity_poly.entity_id
_entity_poly.type
_entity_poly.pdbx_seq_one_letter_code
_entity_poly.pdbx_strand_id
1 'polypeptide(L)'
;MLSEEEVKNNSAAIIEQLITEALTETHLEVLFDYLGQDQWSFITTHHYEEDKEISLRLHANHEFKLILGYYDDEDEFHEIIHTLSTKEQEAIPDGLQKLMHKVVSDEQSIKVATNLLKGKI
;
A
#
# COMPACT_ATOMS: atom_id res chain seq x y z
N MET A 1 -14.84 -13.39 4.69
CA MET A 1 -14.53 -12.40 3.64
C MET A 1 -14.85 -11.02 4.19
N LEU A 2 -13.90 -10.07 4.15
CA LEU A 2 -14.17 -8.67 4.49
C LEU A 2 -14.93 -8.03 3.31
N SER A 3 -16.00 -7.31 3.61
CA SER A 3 -16.75 -6.52 2.63
C SER A 3 -16.08 -5.18 2.37
N GLU A 4 -16.40 -4.53 1.25
CA GLU A 4 -15.97 -3.15 0.95
C GLU A 4 -16.33 -2.17 2.08
N GLU A 5 -17.49 -2.38 2.71
CA GLU A 5 -17.96 -1.56 3.83
C GLU A 5 -17.08 -1.75 5.08
N GLU A 6 -16.64 -2.97 5.36
CA GLU A 6 -15.73 -3.26 6.46
C GLU A 6 -14.33 -2.69 6.20
N VAL A 7 -13.82 -2.75 4.96
CA VAL A 7 -12.54 -2.11 4.61
C VAL A 7 -12.63 -0.60 4.80
N LYS A 8 -13.72 0.03 4.34
CA LYS A 8 -13.93 1.46 4.50
C LYS A 8 -14.02 1.89 5.97
N ASN A 9 -14.67 1.09 6.80
CA ASN A 9 -14.84 1.41 8.23
C ASN A 9 -13.55 1.20 9.04
N ASN A 10 -12.60 0.39 8.54
CA ASN A 10 -11.37 0.02 9.24
C ASN A 10 -10.08 0.45 8.51
N SER A 11 -10.19 1.23 7.45
CA SER A 11 -9.09 1.63 6.57
C SER A 11 -7.87 2.16 7.31
N ALA A 12 -8.06 3.01 8.32
CA ALA A 12 -6.98 3.57 9.13
C ALA A 12 -6.17 2.48 9.87
N ALA A 13 -6.84 1.48 10.44
CA ALA A 13 -6.18 0.38 11.13
C ALA A 13 -5.45 -0.54 10.15
N ILE A 14 -6.03 -0.78 8.97
CA ILE A 14 -5.42 -1.59 7.91
C ILE A 14 -4.16 -0.88 7.36
N ILE A 15 -4.20 0.44 7.17
CA ILE A 15 -3.05 1.26 6.77
C ILE A 15 -1.95 1.19 7.82
N GLU A 16 -2.29 1.35 9.10
CA GLU A 16 -1.34 1.26 10.20
C GLU A 16 -0.67 -0.13 10.27
N GLN A 17 -1.45 -1.19 10.11
CA GLN A 17 -0.95 -2.57 10.04
C GLN A 17 0.05 -2.73 8.89
N LEU A 18 -0.35 -2.38 7.67
CA LEU A 18 0.50 -2.47 6.48
C LEU A 18 1.83 -1.73 6.67
N ILE A 19 1.76 -0.48 7.13
CA ILE A 19 2.96 0.37 7.32
C ILE A 19 3.85 -0.22 8.41
N THR A 20 3.26 -0.70 9.49
CA THR A 20 4.02 -1.33 10.57
C THR A 20 4.77 -2.55 10.05
N GLU A 21 4.08 -3.47 9.38
CA GLU A 21 4.67 -4.67 8.79
C GLU A 21 5.79 -4.30 7.80
N ALA A 22 5.50 -3.41 6.85
CA ALA A 22 6.45 -2.96 5.85
C ALA A 22 7.72 -2.30 6.47
N LEU A 23 7.60 -1.66 7.63
CA LEU A 23 8.71 -1.02 8.35
C LEU A 23 9.40 -1.91 9.39
N THR A 24 8.88 -3.11 9.67
CA THR A 24 9.58 -4.12 10.50
C THR A 24 10.70 -4.80 9.75
N GLU A 25 10.58 -4.90 8.43
CA GLU A 25 11.63 -5.43 7.56
C GLU A 25 12.91 -4.59 7.61
N THR A 26 14.05 -5.19 7.24
CA THR A 26 15.33 -4.44 7.20
C THR A 26 15.32 -3.39 6.08
N HIS A 27 14.65 -3.70 4.98
CA HIS A 27 14.49 -2.83 3.83
C HIS A 27 13.03 -2.78 3.42
N LEU A 28 12.57 -1.58 3.05
CA LEU A 28 11.32 -1.38 2.35
C LEU A 28 11.62 -1.28 0.85
N GLU A 29 10.86 -2.00 0.05
CA GLU A 29 10.85 -1.85 -1.39
C GLU A 29 9.55 -1.19 -1.82
N VAL A 30 9.66 -0.05 -2.50
CA VAL A 30 8.55 0.65 -3.12
C VAL A 30 8.68 0.43 -4.61
N LEU A 31 7.74 -0.30 -5.18
CA LEU A 31 7.76 -0.72 -6.57
C LEU A 31 7.13 0.35 -7.46
N PHE A 32 7.66 0.51 -8.67
CA PHE A 32 7.00 1.21 -9.77
C PHE A 32 6.49 0.17 -10.78
N ASP A 33 5.24 0.31 -11.22
CA ASP A 33 4.71 -0.50 -12.32
C ASP A 33 3.59 0.21 -13.09
N TYR A 34 3.30 -0.31 -14.28
CA TYR A 34 2.12 0.03 -15.07
C TYR A 34 1.01 -0.98 -14.81
N LEU A 35 -0.10 -0.53 -14.23
CA LEU A 35 -1.32 -1.32 -14.16
C LEU A 35 -2.24 -0.85 -15.29
N GLY A 36 -2.17 -1.56 -16.42
CA GLY A 36 -2.82 -1.13 -17.66
C GLY A 36 -2.09 0.05 -18.29
N GLN A 37 -2.77 1.19 -18.40
CA GLN A 37 -2.18 2.44 -18.92
C GLN A 37 -1.75 3.41 -17.82
N ASP A 38 -2.02 3.05 -16.56
CA ASP A 38 -1.82 3.93 -15.41
C ASP A 38 -0.51 3.60 -14.69
N GLN A 39 0.18 4.66 -14.26
CA GLN A 39 1.44 4.56 -13.52
C GLN A 39 1.18 4.53 -12.01
N TRP A 40 1.82 3.58 -11.33
CA TRP A 40 1.64 3.38 -9.90
C TRP A 40 2.98 3.23 -9.20
N SER A 41 3.01 3.68 -7.94
CA SER A 41 3.94 3.14 -6.96
C SER A 41 3.18 2.37 -5.90
N PHE A 42 3.77 1.30 -5.37
CA PHE A 42 3.10 0.51 -4.35
C PHE A 42 4.06 -0.20 -3.40
N ILE A 43 3.54 -0.44 -2.21
CA ILE A 43 4.08 -1.39 -1.24
C ILE A 43 3.01 -2.46 -1.00
N THR A 44 3.42 -3.70 -0.82
CA THR A 44 2.50 -4.82 -0.57
C THR A 44 3.05 -5.71 0.53
N THR A 45 2.19 -6.13 1.44
CA THR A 45 2.46 -7.23 2.37
C THR A 45 1.59 -8.43 2.00
N HIS A 46 2.18 -9.62 2.05
CA HIS A 46 1.50 -10.87 1.70
C HIS A 46 1.26 -11.68 2.98
N HIS A 47 0.01 -12.08 3.19
CA HIS A 47 -0.45 -12.91 4.30
C HIS A 47 -0.79 -14.31 3.77
N TYR A 48 0.24 -15.12 3.51
CA TYR A 48 0.10 -16.43 2.88
C TYR A 48 -0.78 -17.42 3.66
N GLU A 49 -0.85 -17.31 4.98
CA GLU A 49 -1.72 -18.18 5.79
C GLU A 49 -3.21 -17.84 5.63
N GLU A 50 -3.53 -16.64 5.14
CA GLU A 50 -4.88 -16.15 4.95
C GLU A 50 -5.27 -16.00 3.48
N ASP A 51 -4.39 -16.39 2.55
CA ASP A 51 -4.51 -16.16 1.10
C ASP A 51 -4.89 -14.72 0.77
N LYS A 52 -4.25 -13.76 1.46
CA LYS A 52 -4.51 -12.33 1.34
C LYS A 52 -3.25 -11.52 1.06
N GLU A 53 -3.46 -10.35 0.50
CA GLU A 53 -2.45 -9.31 0.42
C GLU A 53 -3.04 -7.93 0.70
N ILE A 54 -2.24 -7.06 1.30
CA ILE A 54 -2.61 -5.67 1.54
C ILE A 54 -1.61 -4.80 0.79
N SER A 55 -2.11 -3.88 -0.03
CA SER A 55 -1.28 -2.98 -0.82
C SER A 55 -1.70 -1.53 -0.63
N LEU A 56 -0.73 -0.64 -0.43
CA LEU A 56 -0.93 0.80 -0.54
C LEU A 56 -0.34 1.23 -1.87
N ARG A 57 -1.19 1.78 -2.75
CA ARG A 57 -0.82 2.22 -4.09
C ARG A 57 -1.00 3.73 -4.21
N LEU A 58 -0.07 4.39 -4.89
CA LEU A 58 -0.14 5.81 -5.25
C LEU A 58 -0.12 5.93 -6.77
N HIS A 59 -1.16 6.56 -7.31
CA HIS A 59 -1.27 6.87 -8.73
C HIS A 59 -0.48 8.14 -9.11
N ALA A 60 -0.13 8.28 -10.40
CA ALA A 60 0.50 9.49 -10.93
C ALA A 60 -0.33 10.78 -10.79
N ASN A 61 -1.64 10.70 -10.60
CA ASN A 61 -2.48 11.87 -10.27
C ASN A 61 -2.49 12.22 -8.77
N HIS A 62 -1.63 11.58 -7.97
CA HIS A 62 -1.50 11.75 -6.52
C HIS A 62 -2.65 11.15 -5.68
N GLU A 63 -3.45 10.25 -6.24
CA GLU A 63 -4.46 9.51 -5.48
C GLU A 63 -3.85 8.27 -4.80
N PHE A 64 -3.97 8.20 -3.48
CA PHE A 64 -3.67 7.00 -2.71
C PHE A 64 -4.88 6.06 -2.69
N LYS A 65 -4.60 4.77 -2.88
CA LYS A 65 -5.58 3.67 -2.78
C LYS A 65 -5.04 2.58 -1.87
N LEU A 66 -5.90 2.11 -0.97
CA LEU A 66 -5.69 0.88 -0.22
C LEU A 66 -6.37 -0.26 -0.96
N ILE A 67 -5.61 -1.32 -1.23
CA ILE A 67 -6.08 -2.52 -1.92
C ILE A 67 -5.98 -3.69 -0.95
N LEU A 68 -7.06 -4.44 -0.82
CA LEU A 68 -7.05 -5.74 -0.14
C LEU A 68 -7.30 -6.82 -1.21
N GLY A 69 -6.27 -7.59 -1.51
CA GLY A 69 -6.33 -8.75 -2.39
C GLY A 69 -6.63 -10.02 -1.61
N TYR A 70 -7.42 -10.93 -2.18
CA TYR A 70 -7.65 -12.27 -1.61
C TYR A 70 -8.01 -13.28 -2.70
N TYR A 71 -7.77 -14.56 -2.42
CA TYR A 71 -8.27 -15.66 -3.25
C TYR A 71 -9.57 -16.22 -2.69
N ASP A 72 -10.51 -16.58 -3.57
CA ASP A 72 -11.73 -17.29 -3.18
C ASP A 72 -11.58 -18.81 -3.22
N ASP A 73 -12.66 -19.54 -2.95
CA ASP A 73 -12.67 -21.01 -2.94
C ASP A 73 -12.39 -21.64 -4.32
N GLU A 74 -12.41 -20.85 -5.41
CA GLU A 74 -12.12 -21.28 -6.78
C GLU A 74 -10.69 -20.88 -7.22
N ASP A 75 -9.84 -20.42 -6.28
CA ASP A 75 -8.51 -19.86 -6.53
C ASP A 75 -8.54 -18.61 -7.44
N GLU A 76 -9.67 -17.91 -7.54
CA GLU A 76 -9.75 -16.64 -8.27
C GLU A 76 -9.29 -15.48 -7.38
N PHE A 77 -8.43 -14.61 -7.92
CA PHE A 77 -7.93 -13.44 -7.21
C PHE A 77 -8.89 -12.25 -7.33
N HIS A 78 -9.28 -11.68 -6.20
CA HIS A 78 -10.17 -10.54 -6.09
C HIS A 78 -9.50 -9.39 -5.36
N GLU A 79 -9.81 -8.15 -5.77
CA GLU A 79 -9.33 -6.93 -5.12
C GLU A 79 -10.49 -6.09 -4.60
N ILE A 80 -10.39 -5.65 -3.35
CA ILE A 80 -11.22 -4.58 -2.79
C ILE A 80 -10.40 -3.29 -2.83
N ILE A 81 -10.92 -2.27 -3.52
CA ILE A 81 -10.23 -1.00 -3.76
C ILE A 81 -10.89 0.12 -2.95
N HIS A 82 -10.12 0.78 -2.08
CA HIS A 82 -10.57 1.93 -1.30
C HIS A 82 -9.68 3.16 -1.57
N THR A 83 -10.26 4.20 -2.16
CA THR A 83 -9.55 5.49 -2.35
C THR A 83 -9.48 6.23 -1.02
N LEU A 84 -8.27 6.63 -0.62
CA LEU A 84 -8.04 7.28 0.67
C LEU A 84 -8.46 8.75 0.65
N SER A 85 -9.24 9.15 1.64
CA SER A 85 -9.47 10.55 1.98
C SER A 85 -8.20 11.22 2.51
N THR A 86 -8.18 12.56 2.49
CA THR A 86 -7.06 13.34 3.05
C THR A 86 -6.74 12.95 4.49
N LYS A 87 -7.75 12.69 5.32
CA LYS A 87 -7.57 12.28 6.72
C LYS A 87 -6.91 10.90 6.85
N GLU A 88 -7.24 9.96 5.98
CA GLU A 88 -6.62 8.63 5.99
C GLU A 88 -5.17 8.71 5.49
N GLN A 89 -4.86 9.61 4.57
CA GLN A 89 -3.49 9.83 4.11
C GLN A 89 -2.58 10.37 5.23
N GLU A 90 -3.12 11.11 6.21
CA GLU A 90 -2.36 11.56 7.39
C GLU A 90 -1.83 10.40 8.25
N ALA A 91 -2.39 9.19 8.11
CA ALA A 91 -1.87 7.99 8.78
C ALA A 91 -0.61 7.42 8.10
N ILE A 92 -0.29 7.86 6.88
CA ILE A 92 0.90 7.42 6.15
C ILE A 92 2.09 8.31 6.55
N PRO A 93 3.23 7.77 7.03
CA PRO A 93 4.40 8.57 7.35
C PRO A 93 4.85 9.44 6.19
N ASP A 94 5.14 10.72 6.45
CA ASP A 94 5.61 11.70 5.46
C ASP A 94 6.78 11.17 4.61
N GLY A 95 7.71 10.44 5.23
CA GLY A 95 8.85 9.84 4.54
C GLY A 95 8.44 8.80 3.50
N LEU A 96 7.44 7.98 3.82
CA LEU A 96 6.88 6.99 2.90
C LEU A 96 6.08 7.66 1.78
N GLN A 97 5.24 8.65 2.10
CA GLN A 97 4.52 9.41 1.08
C GLN A 97 5.48 10.02 0.05
N LYS A 98 6.54 10.71 0.51
CA LYS A 98 7.57 11.30 -0.34
C LYS A 98 8.29 10.27 -1.19
N LEU A 99 8.58 9.09 -0.63
CA LEU A 99 9.24 8.01 -1.34
C LEU A 99 8.34 7.46 -2.46
N MET A 100 7.07 7.21 -2.19
CA MET A 100 6.10 6.77 -3.19
C MET A 100 5.94 7.80 -4.31
N HIS A 101 5.80 9.09 -3.99
CA HIS A 101 5.79 10.15 -5.00
C HIS A 101 7.05 10.16 -5.87
N LYS A 102 8.22 9.96 -5.25
CA LYS A 102 9.49 9.89 -5.97
C LYS A 102 9.53 8.70 -6.93
N VAL A 103 9.08 7.52 -6.49
CA VAL A 103 9.04 6.30 -7.31
C VAL A 103 8.17 6.48 -8.55
N VAL A 104 6.98 7.10 -8.40
CA VAL A 104 6.12 7.41 -9.55
C VAL A 104 6.79 8.43 -10.48
N SER A 105 7.34 9.51 -9.92
CA SER A 105 7.94 10.59 -10.71
C SER A 105 9.21 10.16 -11.45
N ASP A 106 10.00 9.24 -10.88
CA ASP A 106 11.24 8.74 -11.47
C ASP A 106 11.00 7.52 -12.37
N GLU A 107 9.77 6.98 -12.38
CA GLU A 107 9.39 5.75 -13.07
C GLU A 107 10.30 4.56 -12.70
N GLN A 108 10.72 4.50 -11.44
CA GLN A 108 11.73 3.54 -10.98
C GLN A 108 11.48 3.07 -9.55
N SER A 109 11.43 1.75 -9.36
CA SER A 109 11.38 1.11 -8.04
C SER A 109 12.57 1.49 -7.17
N ILE A 110 12.35 1.70 -5.87
CA ILE A 110 13.38 2.05 -4.91
C ILE A 110 13.35 1.08 -3.73
N LYS A 111 14.54 0.61 -3.33
CA LYS A 111 14.77 -0.12 -2.09
C LYS A 111 15.51 0.76 -1.10
N VAL A 112 14.97 0.91 0.10
CA VAL A 112 15.52 1.77 1.15
C VAL A 112 15.60 1.02 2.48
N ALA A 113 16.60 1.32 3.30
CA ALA A 113 16.66 0.79 4.66
C ALA A 113 15.53 1.43 5.51
N THR A 114 14.76 0.60 6.23
CA THR A 114 13.56 1.07 6.95
C THR A 114 13.89 2.04 8.09
N ASN A 115 15.10 1.96 8.65
CA ASN A 115 15.58 2.91 9.66
C ASN A 115 15.67 4.36 9.16
N LEU A 116 15.78 4.59 7.84
CA LEU A 116 15.78 5.92 7.23
C LEU A 116 14.37 6.53 7.15
N LEU A 117 13.33 5.71 7.25
CA LEU A 117 11.92 6.12 7.18
C LEU A 117 11.29 6.36 8.56
N LYS A 118 11.90 5.90 9.65
CA LYS A 118 11.40 6.02 11.04
C LYS A 118 11.51 7.44 11.65
N GLY A 119 11.61 8.47 10.81
CA GLY A 119 11.74 9.86 11.24
C GLY A 119 10.39 10.50 11.58
N LYS A 120 10.14 10.66 12.89
CA LYS A 120 8.92 11.22 13.54
C LYS A 120 7.63 10.43 13.27
N ILE A 121 7.49 9.33 14.00
CA ILE A 121 6.19 8.91 14.54
C ILE A 121 5.98 9.68 15.85
#